data_AF-A0A7V9IMX8-F1
#
_entry.id   AF-A0A7V9IMX8-F1
#
_cell.length_a   1.000
_cell.length_b   1.000
_cell.length_c   1.000
_cell.angle_alpha   90.00
_cell.angle_beta   90.00
_cell.angle_gamma   90.00
#
_symmetry.space_group_name_H-M   'P 1'
#
loop_
_entity.id
_entity.type
_entity.pdbx_description
1 polymer ?
#
loop_
_entity_poly.entity_id
_entity_poly.type
_entity_poly.pdbx_seq_one_letter_code
_entity_poly.pdbx_strand_id
1 'polypeptide(L)'
;GPLREEIARILRDVRAGKSRIDALRTFAERMNEPAVGSLVSALIQAESMGMNLGPILRAQAEQRRTERFTRAEKLAMEAPVKMLFPLIAFIFPCTFVVIAFPIVMKFMASGL
;
A
#
# COMPACT_ATOMS: atom_id res chain seq x y z
N GLY A 1 8.43 -25.76 5.86
CA GLY A 1 8.16 -24.33 6.13
C GLY A 1 8.08 -23.63 4.80
N PRO A 2 7.03 -22.84 4.54
CA PRO A 2 6.59 -22.49 3.19
C PRO A 2 7.67 -21.81 2.34
N LEU A 3 8.43 -20.87 2.92
CA LEU A 3 9.54 -20.21 2.21
C LEU A 3 10.66 -21.18 1.79
N ARG A 4 11.00 -22.15 2.65
CA ARG A 4 12.03 -23.16 2.34
C ARG A 4 11.61 -24.05 1.18
N GLU A 5 10.34 -24.42 1.12
CA GLU A 5 9.80 -25.26 0.05
C GLU A 5 9.80 -24.52 -1.30
N GLU A 6 9.51 -23.22 -1.28
CA GLU A 6 9.60 -22.36 -2.45
C GLU A 6 11.03 -22.20 -2.94
N ILE A 7 11.98 -21.87 -2.05
CA ILE A 7 13.41 -21.79 -2.41
C ILE A 7 13.91 -23.13 -2.95
N ALA A 8 13.52 -24.24 -2.32
CA ALA A 8 13.87 -25.56 -2.82
C ALA A 8 13.28 -25.84 -4.21
N ARG A 9 12.11 -25.28 -4.55
CA ARG A 9 11.53 -25.39 -5.90
C ARG A 9 12.30 -24.56 -6.91
N ILE A 10 12.65 -23.31 -6.57
CA ILE A 10 13.50 -22.46 -7.43
C ILE A 10 14.81 -23.18 -7.75
N LEU A 11 15.45 -23.78 -6.74
CA LEU A 11 16.68 -24.55 -6.93
C LEU A 11 16.49 -25.78 -7.83
N ARG A 12 15.35 -26.48 -7.72
CA ARG A 12 15.03 -27.61 -8.62
C ARG A 12 14.83 -27.14 -10.06
N ASP A 13 14.10 -26.05 -10.25
CA ASP A 13 13.84 -25.45 -11.55
C ASP A 13 15.14 -25.04 -12.25
N VAL A 14 16.06 -24.41 -11.52
CA VAL A 14 17.39 -24.06 -12.03
C VAL A 14 18.21 -25.31 -12.36
N ARG A 15 18.20 -26.33 -11.50
CA ARG A 15 18.90 -27.61 -11.77
C ARG A 15 18.32 -28.37 -12.96
N ALA A 16 17.04 -28.17 -13.26
CA ALA A 16 16.37 -28.74 -14.42
C ALA A 16 16.66 -27.96 -15.72
N GLY A 17 17.49 -26.91 -15.68
CA GLY A 17 17.93 -26.17 -16.87
C GLY A 17 17.19 -24.86 -17.12
N LYS A 18 16.24 -24.45 -16.26
CA LYS A 18 15.66 -23.10 -16.36
C LYS A 18 16.71 -22.06 -15.96
N SER A 19 16.65 -20.88 -16.59
CA SER A 19 17.47 -19.76 -16.15
C SER A 19 17.06 -19.34 -14.72
N ARG A 20 18.03 -18.84 -13.93
CA ARG A 20 17.74 -18.30 -12.59
C ARG A 20 16.74 -17.15 -12.64
N ILE A 21 16.81 -16.32 -13.67
CA ILE A 21 15.88 -15.20 -13.89
C ILE A 21 14.46 -15.74 -14.10
N ASP A 22 14.27 -16.75 -14.94
CA ASP A 22 12.95 -17.33 -15.22
C ASP A 22 12.38 -18.08 -14.01
N ALA A 23 13.23 -18.79 -13.27
CA ALA A 23 12.83 -19.46 -12.03
C ALA A 23 12.39 -18.46 -10.95
N LEU A 24 13.07 -17.31 -10.83
CA LEU A 24 12.69 -16.22 -9.94
C LEU A 24 11.40 -15.53 -10.39
N ARG A 25 11.21 -15.29 -11.69
CA ARG A 25 9.95 -14.76 -12.24
C ARG A 25 8.77 -15.68 -11.95
N THR A 26 8.92 -16.97 -12.24
CA THR A 26 7.90 -18.00 -11.96
C THR A 26 7.54 -18.04 -10.46
N PHE A 27 8.54 -17.86 -9.59
CA PHE A 27 8.32 -17.75 -8.14
C PHE A 27 7.50 -16.51 -7.76
N ALA A 28 7.81 -15.33 -8.33
CA ALA A 28 7.03 -14.11 -8.08
C ALA A 28 5.56 -14.26 -8.53
N GLU A 29 5.35 -14.83 -9.71
CA GLU A 29 4.00 -15.07 -10.26
C GLU A 29 3.15 -15.97 -9.36
N ARG A 30 3.76 -17.03 -8.80
CA ARG A 30 3.07 -17.95 -7.88
C ARG A 30 2.72 -17.32 -6.54
N MET A 31 3.63 -16.50 -5.99
CA MET A 31 3.40 -15.87 -4.69
C MET A 31 2.32 -14.79 -4.75
N ASN A 32 2.13 -14.17 -5.92
CA ASN A 32 1.11 -13.15 -6.20
C ASN A 32 1.01 -12.06 -5.12
N GLU A 33 2.16 -11.67 -4.57
CA GLU A 33 2.28 -10.67 -3.51
C GLU A 33 3.25 -9.59 -3.97
N PRO A 34 2.83 -8.30 -3.99
CA PRO A 34 3.67 -7.19 -4.48
C PRO A 34 5.06 -7.13 -3.85
N ALA A 35 5.16 -7.46 -2.56
CA ALA A 35 6.42 -7.53 -1.84
C ALA A 35 7.43 -8.52 -2.44
N VAL A 36 6.93 -9.69 -2.84
CA VAL A 36 7.76 -10.75 -3.42
C VAL A 36 8.19 -10.35 -4.83
N GLY A 37 7.28 -9.72 -5.60
CA GLY A 37 7.62 -9.18 -6.91
C GLY A 37 8.74 -8.13 -6.85
N SER A 38 8.68 -7.22 -5.88
CA SER A 38 9.73 -6.21 -5.65
C SER A 38 11.09 -6.86 -5.32
N LEU A 39 11.09 -7.84 -4.39
CA LEU A 39 12.28 -8.60 -4.04
C LEU A 39 12.88 -9.32 -5.26
N VAL A 40 12.07 -10.05 -6.01
CA VAL A 40 12.51 -10.79 -7.21
C VAL A 40 13.08 -9.85 -8.27
N SER A 41 12.46 -8.70 -8.47
CA SER A 41 12.94 -7.70 -9.43
C SER A 41 14.30 -7.12 -9.03
N ALA A 42 14.53 -6.91 -7.73
CA ALA A 42 15.82 -6.49 -7.20
C ALA A 42 16.89 -7.59 -7.34
N LEU A 43 16.52 -8.85 -7.11
CA LEU A 43 17.42 -10.01 -7.27
C LEU A 43 17.82 -10.23 -8.74
N ILE A 44 16.88 -10.09 -9.67
CA ILE A 44 17.16 -10.20 -11.11
C ILE A 44 18.12 -9.09 -11.56
N GLN A 45 17.89 -7.85 -11.12
CA GLN A 45 18.80 -6.73 -11.41
C GLN A 45 20.18 -6.94 -10.80
N ALA A 46 20.26 -7.47 -9.58
CA ALA A 46 21.51 -7.83 -8.94
C ALA A 46 22.31 -8.83 -9.77
N GLU A 47 21.62 -9.88 -10.22
CA GLU A 47 22.21 -10.97 -10.98
C GLU A 47 22.67 -10.51 -12.37
N SER A 48 21.88 -9.67 -13.06
CA SER A 48 22.25 -9.14 -14.38
C SER A 48 23.43 -8.16 -14.32
N MET A 49 23.60 -7.44 -13.21
CA MET A 49 24.69 -6.48 -13.00
C MET A 49 25.90 -7.08 -12.26
N GLY A 50 25.86 -8.36 -11.88
CA GLY A 50 26.91 -9.01 -11.08
C GLY A 50 27.09 -8.42 -9.68
N MET A 51 26.08 -7.74 -9.14
CA MET A 51 26.13 -7.10 -7.83
C MET A 51 25.98 -8.11 -6.69
N ASN A 52 26.61 -7.79 -5.56
CA ASN A 52 26.51 -8.61 -4.36
C ASN A 52 25.06 -8.69 -3.85
N LEU A 53 24.56 -9.93 -3.68
CA LEU A 53 23.20 -10.23 -3.19
C LEU A 53 23.01 -9.85 -1.71
N GLY A 54 24.07 -9.89 -0.90
CA GLY A 54 24.00 -9.63 0.54
C GLY A 54 23.48 -8.24 0.91
N PRO A 55 24.06 -7.15 0.38
CA PRO A 55 23.56 -5.79 0.56
C PRO A 55 22.10 -5.61 0.12
N ILE A 56 21.71 -6.25 -0.99
CA ILE A 56 20.37 -6.12 -1.56
C ILE A 56 19.32 -6.81 -0.68
N LEU A 57 19.63 -8.02 -0.18
CA LEU A 57 18.76 -8.71 0.77
C LEU A 57 18.62 -7.94 2.09
N ARG A 58 19.71 -7.30 2.57
CA ARG A 58 19.66 -6.43 3.76
C ARG A 58 18.80 -5.19 3.53
N ALA A 59 19.01 -4.49 2.41
CA ALA A 59 18.23 -3.32 2.04
C ALA A 59 16.73 -3.65 1.91
N GLN A 60 16.40 -4.78 1.27
CA GLN A 60 15.02 -5.26 1.20
C GLN A 60 14.44 -5.60 2.57
N ALA A 61 15.20 -6.28 3.44
CA ALA A 61 14.73 -6.57 4.79
C ALA A 61 14.44 -5.29 5.60
N GLU A 62 15.26 -4.25 5.43
CA GLU A 62 15.06 -2.95 6.07
C GLU A 62 13.87 -2.20 5.48
N GLN A 63 13.73 -2.16 4.15
CA GLN A 63 12.58 -1.58 3.47
C GLN A 63 11.26 -2.20 3.94
N ARG A 64 11.22 -3.53 4.12
CA ARG A 64 10.03 -4.23 4.64
C ARG A 64 9.67 -3.84 6.08
N ARG A 65 10.66 -3.50 6.91
CA ARG A 65 10.40 -2.97 8.26
C ARG A 65 9.82 -1.56 8.19
N THR A 66 10.38 -0.71 7.32
CA THR A 66 9.89 0.65 7.10
C THR A 66 8.48 0.67 6.51
N GLU A 67 8.17 -0.21 5.54
CA GLU A 67 6.83 -0.36 4.96
C GLU A 67 5.76 -0.72 6.01
N ARG A 68 6.13 -1.54 7.00
CA ARG A 68 5.23 -1.84 8.12
C ARG A 68 4.90 -0.59 8.94
N PHE A 69 5.90 0.27 9.16
CA PHE A 69 5.73 1.51 9.89
C PHE A 69 4.89 2.52 9.10
N THR A 70 5.19 2.72 7.82
CA THR A 70 4.44 3.66 6.96
C THR A 70 2.99 3.23 6.74
N ARG A 71 2.70 1.92 6.72
CA ARG A 71 1.30 1.44 6.69
C ARG A 71 0.54 1.80 7.97
N ALA A 72 1.18 1.70 9.13
CA ALA A 72 0.57 2.12 10.39
C ALA A 72 0.36 3.65 10.42
N GLU A 73 1.33 4.42 9.91
CA GLU A 73 1.23 5.87 9.80
C GLU A 73 0.12 6.31 8.83
N LYS A 74 -0.03 5.64 7.69
CA LYS A 74 -1.16 5.87 6.76
C LYS A 74 -2.51 5.65 7.43
N LEU A 75 -2.66 4.56 8.20
CA LEU A 75 -3.90 4.30 8.94
C LEU A 75 -4.17 5.37 10.01
N ALA A 76 -3.13 5.90 10.64
CA ALA A 76 -3.26 7.00 11.59
C ALA A 76 -3.68 8.31 10.89
N MET A 77 -3.15 8.60 9.70
CA MET A 77 -3.49 9.79 8.90
C MET A 77 -4.90 9.74 8.28
N GLU A 78 -5.49 8.55 8.14
CA GLU A 78 -6.90 8.40 7.71
C GLU A 78 -7.90 8.70 8.84
N ALA A 79 -7.48 8.66 10.12
CA ALA A 79 -8.37 8.89 11.26
C ALA A 79 -8.93 10.34 11.31
N PRO A 80 -8.15 11.42 11.11
CA PRO A 80 -8.67 12.78 11.06
C PRO A 80 -9.71 13.01 9.95
N VAL A 81 -9.51 12.42 8.77
CA VAL A 81 -10.44 12.57 7.64
C VAL A 81 -11.79 11.90 7.96
N LYS A 82 -11.77 10.74 8.61
CA LYS A 82 -12.97 10.07 9.11
C LYS A 82 -13.68 10.88 10.21
N MET A 83 -12.95 11.70 10.98
CA MET A 83 -13.53 12.61 11.97
C MET A 83 -14.08 13.91 11.37
N LEU A 84 -13.58 14.37 10.22
CA LEU A 84 -14.12 15.54 9.52
C LEU A 84 -15.51 15.29 8.93
N PHE A 85 -15.78 14.06 8.47
CA PHE A 85 -17.09 13.69 7.91
C PHE A 85 -18.28 13.98 8.85
N PRO A 86 -18.33 13.48 10.10
CA PRO A 86 -19.41 13.82 11.02
C PRO A 86 -19.40 15.32 11.37
N LEU A 87 -18.24 15.95 11.51
CA LEU A 87 -18.16 17.38 11.82
C LEU A 87 -18.88 18.23 10.76
N ILE A 88 -18.61 17.97 9.48
CA ILE A 88 -19.28 18.66 8.37
C ILE A 88 -20.77 18.29 8.33
N ALA A 89 -21.11 17.00 8.49
CA ALA A 89 -22.49 16.54 8.46
C ALA A 89 -23.38 17.14 9.55
N PHE A 90 -22.83 17.53 10.72
CA PHE A 90 -23.61 18.14 11.81
C PHE A 90 -23.50 19.67 11.86
N ILE A 91 -22.31 20.24 11.62
CA ILE A 91 -22.12 21.70 11.68
C ILE A 91 -22.70 22.39 10.45
N PHE A 92 -22.51 21.83 9.26
CA PHE A 92 -22.94 22.47 8.01
C PHE A 92 -24.46 22.67 7.90
N PRO A 93 -25.33 21.69 8.26
CA PRO A 93 -26.76 21.92 8.29
C PRO A 93 -27.16 22.95 9.36
N CYS A 94 -26.50 22.91 10.52
CA CYS A 94 -26.79 23.83 11.62
C CYS A 94 -26.47 25.28 11.24
N THR A 95 -25.31 25.53 10.63
CA THR A 95 -24.95 26.86 10.14
C THR A 95 -25.85 27.32 8.99
N PHE A 96 -26.22 26.41 8.08
CA PHE A 96 -27.16 26.72 7.00
C PHE A 96 -28.53 27.13 7.53
N VAL A 97 -29.07 26.42 8.53
CA VAL A 97 -30.34 26.77 9.18
C VAL A 97 -30.26 28.16 9.81
N VAL A 98 -29.19 28.46 10.54
CA VAL A 98 -29.01 29.78 11.20
C VAL A 98 -28.93 30.92 10.19
N ILE A 99 -28.23 30.73 9.07
CA ILE A 99 -28.09 31.76 8.02
C ILE A 99 -29.37 31.89 7.18
N ALA A 100 -30.03 30.79 6.86
CA ALA A 100 -31.26 30.79 6.06
C ALA A 100 -32.47 31.31 6.84
N PHE A 101 -32.50 31.15 8.16
CA PHE A 101 -33.59 31.57 9.03
C PHE A 101 -34.06 33.02 8.82
N PRO A 102 -33.19 34.07 8.88
CA PRO A 102 -33.62 35.44 8.65
C PRO A 102 -34.09 35.71 7.21
N ILE A 103 -33.55 34.99 6.22
CA ILE A 103 -33.94 35.13 4.82
C ILE A 103 -35.37 34.59 4.63
N VAL A 104 -35.65 33.40 5.16
CA VAL A 104 -36.99 32.79 5.14
C VAL A 104 -37.98 33.65 5.92
N MET A 105 -37.60 34.12 7.11
CA MET A 105 -38.46 35.00 7.92
C MET A 105 -38.76 36.33 7.22
N LYS A 106 -37.79 36.93 6.53
CA LYS A 106 -38.01 38.13 5.70
C LYS A 106 -38.89 37.84 4.51
N PHE A 107 -38.72 36.72 3.82
CA PHE A 107 -39.60 36.31 2.72
C PHE A 107 -41.05 36.11 3.20
N MET A 108 -41.26 35.47 4.34
CA MET A 108 -42.59 35.29 4.93
C MET A 108 -43.21 36.60 5.43
N ALA A 109 -42.41 37.52 5.98
CA ALA A 109 -42.89 38.79 6.53
C ALA A 109 -43.08 39.89 5.46
N SER A 110 -42.30 39.86 4.37
CA SER A 110 -42.36 40.85 3.28
C SER A 110 -43.34 40.47 2.17
N GLY A 111 -44.11 39.40 2.35
CA GLY A 111 -45.37 39.13 1.64
C GLY A 111 -45.36 39.41 0.13
N LEU A 112 -45.05 38.38 -0.65
CA LEU A 112 -45.94 38.03 -1.76
C LEU A 112 -46.96 37.03 -1.21
#